data_AF-A0A3S0GT23-F1
#
_entry.id   AF-A0A3S0GT23-F1
#
_cell.length_a   1.000
_cell.length_b   1.000
_cell.length_c   1.000
_cell.angle_alpha   90.00
_cell.angle_beta   90.00
_cell.angle_gamma   90.00
#
_symmetry.space_group_name_H-M   'P 1'
#
loop_
_entity.id
_entity.type
_entity.pdbx_description
1 polymer ?
#
loop_
_entity_poly.entity_id
_entity_poly.type
_entity_poly.pdbx_seq_one_letter_code
_entity_poly.pdbx_strand_id
1 'polypeptide(L)'
;MIEFKGSHFERDVILWGVRWYVAYPISHRQLEEMMEERGAEVDHSTLNRWVVKYAPALDRQFRSRKRPVGSSWRLDETYVKIKGSWKYLYRAGIEIRRRKYLNNIVEQDHRAIKRLARPALG
;
A
#
# COMPACT_ATOMS: atom_id res chain seq x y z
N MET A 1 13.17 -7.54 -12.43
CA MET A 1 13.74 -6.38 -11.72
C MET A 1 13.19 -5.14 -12.42
N ILE A 2 12.69 -4.12 -11.71
CA ILE A 2 12.13 -2.94 -12.39
C ILE A 2 13.28 -2.18 -13.06
N GLU A 3 13.17 -1.97 -14.37
CA GLU A 3 14.15 -1.20 -15.13
C GLU A 3 13.81 0.30 -15.04
N PHE A 4 14.78 1.08 -14.58
CA PHE A 4 14.69 2.55 -14.47
C PHE A 4 15.54 3.23 -15.57
N LYS A 5 15.99 2.46 -16.57
CA LYS A 5 16.87 2.92 -17.65
C LYS A 5 16.14 3.97 -18.51
N GLY A 6 16.78 5.09 -18.79
CA GLY A 6 16.22 6.20 -19.58
C GLY A 6 15.39 7.22 -18.78
N SER A 7 15.42 7.18 -17.45
CA SER A 7 14.83 8.23 -16.61
C SER A 7 15.87 9.34 -16.38
N HIS A 8 15.47 10.61 -16.49
CA HIS A 8 16.34 11.75 -16.15
C HIS A 8 16.71 11.80 -14.66
N PHE A 9 15.88 11.19 -13.82
CA PHE A 9 16.02 11.18 -12.37
C PHE A 9 16.56 9.84 -11.87
N GLU A 10 17.28 9.90 -10.76
CA GLU A 10 17.76 8.71 -10.08
C GLU A 10 16.61 7.81 -9.62
N ARG A 11 16.89 6.52 -9.54
CA ARG A 11 15.92 5.51 -9.08
C ARG A 11 15.31 5.89 -7.74
N ASP A 12 16.11 6.39 -6.81
CA ASP A 12 15.67 6.63 -5.43
C ASP A 12 14.70 7.80 -5.35
N VAL A 13 14.88 8.86 -6.14
CA VAL A 13 13.94 9.98 -6.27
C VAL A 13 12.60 9.49 -6.82
N ILE A 14 12.63 8.69 -7.89
CA ILE A 14 11.42 8.13 -8.51
C ILE A 14 10.66 7.25 -7.53
N LEU A 15 11.38 6.34 -6.86
CA LEU A 15 10.79 5.44 -5.87
C LEU A 15 10.22 6.19 -4.67
N TRP A 16 10.87 7.27 -4.24
CA TRP A 16 10.36 8.10 -3.16
C TRP A 16 9.05 8.78 -3.56
N GLY A 17 8.96 9.33 -4.78
CA GLY A 17 7.74 9.98 -5.26
C GLY A 17 6.57 9.01 -5.38
N VAL A 18 6.78 7.92 -6.13
CA VAL A 18 5.76 6.87 -6.29
C VAL A 18 5.36 6.30 -4.94
N ARG A 19 6.31 6.20 -4.00
CA ARG A 19 6.01 5.75 -2.66
C ARG A 19 5.05 6.63 -1.94
N TRP A 20 5.30 7.93 -1.88
CA TRP A 20 4.49 8.83 -1.07
C TRP A 20 3.09 8.96 -1.64
N TYR A 21 2.98 9.02 -2.97
CA TYR A 21 1.70 9.01 -3.66
C TYR A 21 0.87 7.79 -3.32
N VAL A 22 1.49 6.61 -3.40
CA VAL A 22 0.81 5.36 -3.07
C VAL A 22 0.54 5.31 -1.55
N ALA A 23 1.51 5.71 -0.72
CA ALA A 23 1.49 5.58 0.74
C ALA A 23 0.44 6.40 1.49
N TYR A 24 0.06 7.56 0.95
CA TYR A 24 -0.75 8.58 1.62
C TYR A 24 -1.71 9.23 0.62
N PRO A 25 -2.86 9.74 1.07
CA PRO A 25 -3.81 10.45 0.20
C PRO A 25 -3.31 11.87 -0.12
N ILE A 26 -2.20 11.98 -0.85
CA ILE A 26 -1.60 13.25 -1.27
C ILE A 26 -1.88 13.51 -2.75
N SER A 27 -2.06 14.78 -3.11
CA SER A 27 -2.18 15.19 -4.51
C SER A 27 -0.82 15.22 -5.21
N HIS A 28 -0.81 15.18 -6.54
CA HIS A 28 0.43 15.27 -7.33
C HIS A 28 1.15 16.60 -7.17
N ARG A 29 0.42 17.71 -6.94
CA ARG A 29 1.00 19.03 -6.67
C ARG A 29 1.65 19.12 -5.31
N GLN A 30 1.00 18.57 -4.28
CA GLN A 30 1.62 18.47 -2.96
C GLN A 30 2.87 17.60 -2.99
N LEU A 31 2.88 16.54 -3.80
CA LEU A 31 4.07 15.72 -3.97
C LEU A 31 5.20 16.46 -4.70
N GLU A 32 4.87 17.32 -5.66
CA GLU A 32 5.82 18.23 -6.33
C GLU A 32 6.45 19.21 -5.33
N GLU A 33 5.64 19.88 -4.50
CA GLU A 33 6.13 20.75 -3.42
C GLU A 33 7.08 19.98 -2.46
N MET A 34 6.70 18.78 -2.05
CA MET A 34 7.56 17.92 -1.20
C MET A 34 8.87 17.48 -1.87
N MET A 35 8.91 17.41 -3.20
CA MET A 35 10.12 17.07 -3.95
C MET A 35 11.03 18.29 -4.08
N GLU A 36 10.44 19.46 -4.31
CA GLU A 36 11.14 20.73 -4.38
C GLU A 36 11.82 21.07 -3.04
N GLU A 37 11.14 20.86 -1.91
CA GLU A 37 11.72 20.98 -0.57
C GLU A 37 12.97 20.09 -0.35
N ARG A 38 13.08 19.00 -1.12
CA ARG A 38 14.21 18.05 -1.07
C ARG A 38 15.27 18.33 -2.14
N GLY A 39 15.13 19.40 -2.90
CA GLY A 39 16.03 19.78 -3.99
C GLY A 39 15.81 19.00 -5.29
N ALA A 40 14.67 18.32 -5.44
CA ALA A 40 14.31 17.63 -6.68
C ALA A 40 13.21 18.41 -7.42
N GLU A 41 13.59 19.22 -8.40
CA GLU A 41 12.64 19.93 -9.27
C GLU A 41 11.96 18.93 -10.22
N VAL A 42 10.72 18.55 -9.91
CA VAL A 42 9.93 17.59 -10.70
C VAL A 42 8.50 18.09 -10.87
N ASP A 43 8.10 18.33 -12.12
CA ASP A 43 6.72 18.71 -12.41
C ASP A 43 5.70 17.61 -12.05
N HIS A 44 4.54 18.00 -11.50
CA HIS A 44 3.46 17.09 -11.13
C HIS A 44 3.01 16.13 -12.25
N SER A 45 3.10 16.52 -13.53
CA SER A 45 2.76 15.64 -14.65
C SER A 45 3.79 14.51 -14.82
N THR A 46 5.05 14.77 -14.51
CA THR A 46 6.14 13.78 -14.49
C THR A 46 5.92 12.78 -13.36
N LEU A 47 5.53 13.26 -12.18
CA LEU A 47 5.16 12.40 -11.05
C LEU A 47 3.99 11.48 -11.40
N ASN A 48 2.96 12.00 -12.08
CA ASN A 48 1.84 11.17 -12.56
C ASN A 48 2.32 10.09 -13.55
N ARG A 49 3.18 10.43 -14.51
CA ARG A 49 3.77 9.44 -15.45
C ARG A 49 4.54 8.35 -14.70
N TRP A 50 5.28 8.70 -13.64
CA TRP A 50 5.98 7.72 -12.82
C TRP A 50 5.02 6.80 -12.08
N VAL A 51 3.96 7.35 -11.48
CA VAL A 51 2.93 6.56 -10.79
C VAL A 51 2.30 5.57 -11.76
N VAL A 52 1.85 6.03 -12.92
CA VAL A 52 1.21 5.19 -13.95
C VAL A 52 2.16 4.08 -14.42
N LYS A 53 3.44 4.39 -14.63
CA LYS A 53 4.44 3.43 -15.12
C LYS A 53 4.89 2.43 -14.06
N TYR A 54 5.26 2.91 -12.87
CA TYR A 54 5.99 2.13 -11.89
C TYR A 54 5.09 1.52 -10.81
N ALA A 55 3.95 2.12 -10.46
CA ALA A 55 3.08 1.56 -9.42
C ALA A 55 2.58 0.14 -9.75
N PRO A 56 2.09 -0.17 -10.97
CA PRO A 56 1.67 -1.54 -11.31
C PRO A 56 2.84 -2.53 -11.36
N ALA A 57 4.03 -2.07 -11.74
CA ALA A 57 5.23 -2.90 -11.76
C ALA A 57 5.68 -3.27 -10.33
N LEU A 58 5.63 -2.30 -9.42
CA LEU A 58 5.89 -2.49 -7.99
C LEU A 58 4.86 -3.42 -7.35
N ASP A 59 3.57 -3.26 -7.66
CA ASP A 59 2.51 -4.11 -7.13
C ASP A 59 2.70 -5.57 -7.55
N ARG A 60 2.97 -5.84 -8.83
CA ARG A 60 3.22 -7.22 -9.31
C ARG A 60 4.39 -7.88 -8.59
N GLN A 61 5.49 -7.15 -8.39
CA GLN A 61 6.66 -7.66 -7.69
C GLN A 61 6.42 -7.82 -6.19
N PHE A 62 5.53 -7.02 -5.61
CA PHE A 62 5.14 -7.16 -4.21
C PHE A 62 4.23 -8.35 -4.00
N ARG A 63 3.22 -8.53 -4.85
CA ARG A 63 2.30 -9.68 -4.81
C ARG A 63 3.03 -11.01 -4.96
N SER A 64 4.01 -11.11 -5.85
CA SER A 64 4.80 -12.34 -6.02
C SER A 64 5.65 -12.69 -4.79
N ARG A 65 5.99 -11.69 -3.96
CA ARG A 65 6.71 -11.88 -2.69
C ARG A 65 5.79 -12.05 -1.49
N LYS A 66 4.50 -11.73 -1.64
CA LYS A 66 3.52 -11.81 -0.56
C LYS A 66 3.18 -13.28 -0.35
N ARG A 67 3.30 -13.74 0.91
CA ARG A 67 2.82 -15.08 1.27
C ARG A 67 1.30 -15.15 1.01
N PRO A 68 0.79 -16.25 0.46
CA PRO A 68 -0.66 -16.43 0.32
C PRO A 68 -1.30 -16.28 1.70
N VAL A 69 -2.32 -15.42 1.77
CA VAL A 69 -3.18 -15.33 2.96
C VAL A 69 -4.10 -16.54 2.96
N GLY A 70 -4.31 -17.12 4.15
CA GLY A 70 -4.79 -18.50 4.35
C GLY A 70 -5.96 -18.91 3.45
N SER A 71 -5.90 -20.15 2.97
CA SER A 71 -6.91 -20.78 2.11
C SER A 71 -8.18 -21.22 2.86
N SER A 72 -8.16 -21.20 4.19
CA SER A 72 -9.26 -21.68 5.02
C SER A 72 -9.98 -20.54 5.73
N TRP A 73 -11.27 -20.38 5.43
CA TRP A 73 -12.19 -19.58 6.22
C TRP A 73 -12.88 -20.50 7.23
N ARG A 74 -12.98 -20.09 8.50
CA ARG A 74 -13.84 -20.76 9.50
C ARG A 74 -15.06 -19.88 9.73
N LEU A 75 -16.24 -20.46 9.62
CA LEU A 75 -17.51 -19.78 9.89
C LEU A 75 -18.12 -20.46 11.12
N ASP A 76 -18.24 -19.71 12.22
CA ASP A 76 -18.91 -20.21 13.42
C ASP A 76 -20.36 -19.70 13.41
N GLU A 77 -21.31 -20.61 13.54
CA GLU A 77 -22.73 -20.29 13.72
C GLU A 77 -23.07 -20.33 15.21
N THR A 78 -23.62 -19.24 15.74
CA THR A 78 -24.08 -19.19 17.14
C THR A 78 -25.50 -18.65 17.22
N TYR A 79 -26.31 -19.30 18.05
CA TYR A 79 -27.68 -18.88 18.35
C TYR A 79 -27.65 -17.78 19.41
N VAL A 80 -28.15 -16.60 19.05
CA VAL A 80 -28.23 -15.47 19.98
C VAL A 80 -29.70 -15.07 20.15
N LYS A 81 -30.12 -14.88 21.39
CA LYS A 81 -31.48 -14.45 21.72
C LYS A 81 -31.53 -12.92 21.75
N ILE A 82 -32.18 -12.30 20.78
CA ILE A 82 -32.32 -10.83 20.70
C ILE A 82 -33.79 -10.48 20.89
N LYS A 83 -34.10 -9.76 21.97
CA LYS A 83 -35.47 -9.34 22.36
C LYS A 83 -36.48 -10.51 22.38
N GLY A 84 -36.07 -11.66 22.93
CA GLY A 84 -36.94 -12.83 23.08
C GLY A 84 -36.99 -13.77 21.87
N SER A 85 -36.56 -13.33 20.68
CA SER A 85 -36.49 -14.18 19.48
C SER A 85 -35.09 -14.74 19.26
N TRP A 86 -35.01 -16.03 18.91
CA TRP A 86 -33.77 -16.66 18.47
C TRP A 86 -33.37 -16.14 17.08
N LYS A 87 -32.12 -15.71 16.93
CA LYS A 87 -31.55 -15.27 15.66
C LYS A 87 -30.22 -15.99 15.40
N TYR A 88 -29.99 -16.27 14.13
CA TYR A 88 -28.74 -16.83 13.62
C TYR A 88 -27.69 -15.72 13.53
N LEU A 89 -26.58 -15.89 14.24
CA LEU A 89 -25.41 -15.04 14.08
C LEU A 89 -24.30 -15.85 13.42
N TYR A 90 -23.93 -15.46 12.21
CA TYR A 90 -22.79 -16.01 11.51
C TYR A 90 -21.56 -15.15 11.81
N ARG A 91 -20.55 -15.72 12.46
CA ARG A 91 -19.27 -15.06 12.72
C ARG A 91 -18.21 -15.65 11.81
N ALA A 92 -17.67 -14.85 10.90
CA ALA A 92 -16.47 -15.23 10.16
C ALA A 92 -15.27 -15.20 11.12
N GLY A 93 -14.78 -16.39 11.49
CA GLY A 93 -13.56 -16.60 12.24
C GLY A 93 -12.35 -16.32 11.37
N ILE A 94 -12.01 -15.05 11.22
CA ILE A 94 -10.72 -14.64 10.66
C ILE A 94 -9.68 -14.78 11.76
N GLU A 95 -8.59 -15.51 11.51
CA GLU A 95 -7.42 -15.50 12.39
C GLU A 95 -6.74 -14.11 12.27
N ILE A 96 -7.29 -13.14 13.00
CA ILE A 96 -6.77 -11.78 13.06
C ILE A 96 -5.45 -11.84 13.83
N ARG A 97 -4.32 -11.83 13.11
CA ARG A 97 -3.01 -11.67 13.74
C ARG A 97 -3.03 -10.43 14.64
N ARG A 98 -2.62 -10.59 15.90
CA ARG A 98 -2.64 -9.58 16.99
C ARG A 98 -1.88 -8.26 16.70
N ARG A 99 -1.29 -8.10 15.52
CA ARG A 99 -0.69 -6.83 15.07
C ARG A 99 -1.75 -6.02 14.33
N LYS A 100 -2.34 -5.06 15.04
CA LYS A 100 -3.37 -4.07 14.63
C LYS A 100 -3.17 -3.45 13.23
N TYR A 101 -1.94 -3.44 12.73
CA TYR A 101 -1.53 -2.85 11.44
C TYR A 101 -1.75 -3.73 10.19
N LEU A 102 -2.48 -4.85 10.28
CA LEU A 102 -2.75 -5.73 9.14
C LEU A 102 -4.24 -5.83 8.78
N ASN A 103 -5.13 -5.16 9.51
CA ASN A 103 -6.57 -5.19 9.25
C ASN A 103 -7.08 -4.12 8.26
N ASN A 104 -6.21 -3.22 7.79
CA ASN A 104 -6.60 -2.26 6.77
C ASN A 104 -6.30 -2.84 5.38
N ILE A 105 -7.10 -3.83 4.96
CA ILE A 105 -7.13 -4.33 3.57
C ILE A 105 -7.49 -3.19 2.58
N VAL A 106 -8.14 -2.13 3.06
CA VAL A 106 -8.54 -0.97 2.26
C VAL A 106 -7.52 0.19 2.32
N GLU A 107 -6.59 0.22 3.29
CA GLU A 107 -5.88 1.47 3.60
C GLU A 107 -4.34 1.42 3.65
N GLN A 108 -3.66 0.25 3.69
CA GLN A 108 -2.25 0.26 4.17
C GLN A 108 -1.25 -0.75 3.58
N ASP A 109 -1.37 -1.21 2.33
CA ASP A 109 -0.32 -2.09 1.78
C ASP A 109 0.90 -1.35 1.18
N HIS A 110 1.35 -0.29 1.87
CA HIS A 110 2.51 0.51 1.48
C HIS A 110 3.72 0.22 2.35
N ARG A 111 3.67 -0.83 3.18
CA ARG A 111 4.74 -1.21 4.12
C ARG A 111 6.03 -1.61 3.44
N ALA A 112 5.94 -2.30 2.30
CA ALA A 112 7.12 -2.68 1.52
C ALA A 112 7.78 -1.45 0.89
N ILE A 113 6.96 -0.54 0.37
CA ILE A 113 7.39 0.73 -0.17
C ILE A 113 8.01 1.62 0.94
N LYS A 114 7.41 1.60 2.14
CA LYS A 114 7.93 2.26 3.35
C LYS A 114 9.29 1.72 3.80
N ARG A 115 9.55 0.43 3.62
CA ARG A 115 10.86 -0.21 3.87
C ARG A 115 11.89 0.09 2.79
N LEU A 116 11.47 0.16 1.52
CA LEU A 116 12.37 0.35 0.40
C LEU A 116 12.93 1.78 0.31
N ALA A 117 12.13 2.82 0.59
CA ALA A 117 12.62 4.21 0.56
C ALA A 117 13.15 4.72 1.91
N ARG A 118 13.31 3.84 2.90
CA ARG A 118 13.88 4.20 4.21
C ARG A 118 15.37 4.57 4.14
N PRO A 119 16.21 3.96 3.28
CA PRO A 119 17.60 4.38 3.07
C PRO A 119 17.75 5.71 2.32
N ALA A 120 16.74 6.14 1.56
CA ALA A 120 16.75 7.40 0.81
C ALA A 120 16.38 8.64 1.67
N LEU A 121 16.45 8.50 3.00
CA LEU A 121 16.00 9.51 3.96
C LEU A 121 17.11 10.01 4.91
N GLY A 122 18.36 9.55 4.73
CA GLY A 122 19.45 9.74 5.68
C GLY A 122 19.64 8.53 6.57
#